data_AF-A0A7X8WI06-F1
#
_entry.id   AF-A0A7X8WI06-F1
#
_cell.length_a   1.000
_cell.length_b   1.000
_cell.length_c   1.000
_cell.angle_alpha   90.00
_cell.angle_beta   90.00
_cell.angle_gamma   90.00
#
_symmetry.space_group_name_H-M   'P 1'
#
loop_
_entity.id
_entity.type
_entity.pdbx_description
1 polymer ?
#
loop_
_entity_poly.entity_id
_entity_poly.type
_entity_poly.pdbx_seq_one_letter_code
_entity_poly.pdbx_strand_id
1 'polypeptide(L)'
;MSQFSENLKNARKAKNMTQLDLASKLFVTKQAVSKWESGKGYPDPETLPLISEILEISIDELMGKIMDKVENKKIDLERAKFKKRFILLVSFLGVLIITSLTLVLFFTSRAYQGYKKINQIESTVNVYFPIKGKLETYDYNTWSKYDVFISISEMGYIVFTKEKEIELFEKDLQTNPYWIDFASNLDEIIPYQASIYTNVCDYYMVYNLDLNEYNLLPSQSGNYNYIFLCYQKENNRLIYFKYQMPFYRGGE
;
A
#
# COMPACT_ATOMS: atom_id res chain seq x y z
N MET A 1 24.18 -44.50 36.72
CA MET A 1 23.75 -45.77 36.07
C MET A 1 23.75 -45.53 34.57
N SER A 2 24.09 -46.53 33.75
CA SER A 2 24.06 -46.36 32.30
C SER A 2 22.62 -46.45 31.78
N GLN A 3 22.30 -45.78 30.68
CA GLN A 3 20.97 -45.84 30.06
C GLN A 3 20.54 -47.28 29.77
N PHE A 4 21.50 -48.11 29.34
CA PHE A 4 21.30 -49.54 29.15
C PHE A 4 20.89 -50.29 30.43
N SER A 5 21.57 -50.05 31.56
CA SER A 5 21.26 -50.74 32.81
C SER A 5 19.84 -50.46 33.29
N GLU A 6 19.35 -49.25 33.05
CA GLU A 6 17.99 -48.85 33.40
C GLU A 6 16.96 -49.43 32.44
N ASN A 7 17.22 -49.37 31.12
CA ASN A 7 16.33 -49.93 30.11
C ASN A 7 16.18 -51.45 30.26
N LEU A 8 17.29 -52.18 30.50
CA LEU A 8 17.28 -53.62 30.76
C LEU A 8 16.40 -53.96 31.97
N LYS A 9 16.60 -53.22 33.08
CA LYS A 9 15.86 -53.42 34.32
C LYS A 9 14.37 -53.11 34.17
N ASN A 10 14.05 -52.04 33.46
CA ASN A 10 12.67 -51.61 33.22
C ASN A 10 11.93 -52.59 32.31
N ALA A 11 12.57 -53.02 31.21
CA ALA A 11 12.00 -54.01 30.29
C ALA A 11 11.78 -55.37 30.96
N ARG A 12 12.74 -55.85 31.77
CA ARG A 12 12.55 -57.07 32.57
C ARG A 12 11.35 -56.96 33.51
N LYS A 13 11.24 -55.85 34.23
CA LYS A 13 10.12 -55.60 35.15
C LYS A 13 8.78 -55.51 34.41
N ALA A 14 8.74 -54.90 33.22
CA ALA A 14 7.53 -54.84 32.39
C ALA A 14 7.04 -56.22 31.94
N LYS A 15 7.96 -57.19 31.79
CA LYS A 15 7.64 -58.61 31.55
C LYS A 15 7.34 -59.40 32.83
N ASN A 16 7.25 -58.75 34.00
CA ASN A 16 7.06 -59.36 35.32
C ASN A 16 8.09 -60.44 35.67
N MET A 17 9.30 -60.35 35.11
CA MET A 17 10.37 -61.32 35.35
C MET A 17 11.23 -60.90 36.53
N THR A 18 11.72 -61.84 37.34
CA THR A 18 12.81 -61.61 38.30
C THR A 18 14.18 -61.64 37.62
N GLN A 19 15.22 -61.13 38.29
CA GLN A 19 16.60 -61.24 37.76
C GLN A 19 17.02 -62.70 37.53
N LEU A 20 16.48 -63.62 38.34
CA LEU A 20 16.73 -65.05 38.17
C LEU A 20 16.04 -65.57 36.90
N ASP A 21 14.79 -65.18 36.65
CA ASP A 21 14.05 -65.62 35.47
C ASP A 21 14.72 -65.17 34.16
N LEU A 22 15.22 -63.93 34.13
CA LEU A 22 15.98 -63.43 32.98
C LEU A 22 17.31 -64.17 32.82
N ALA A 23 18.01 -64.43 33.93
CA ALA A 23 19.27 -65.18 33.91
C ALA A 23 19.07 -66.61 33.40
N SER A 24 17.99 -67.28 33.83
CA SER A 24 17.63 -68.62 33.39
C SER A 24 17.33 -68.68 31.90
N LYS A 25 16.58 -67.71 31.35
CA LYS A 25 16.29 -67.67 29.89
C LYS A 25 17.53 -67.36 29.04
N LEU A 26 18.51 -66.65 29.59
CA LEU A 26 19.76 -66.30 28.93
C LEU A 26 20.89 -67.31 29.17
N PHE A 27 20.66 -68.36 29.98
CA PHE A 27 21.68 -69.31 30.42
C PHE A 27 22.90 -68.65 31.10
N VAL A 28 22.67 -67.60 31.87
CA VAL A 28 23.69 -66.89 32.67
C VAL A 28 23.39 -66.93 34.16
N THR A 29 24.29 -66.43 34.99
CA THR A 29 24.06 -66.34 36.43
C THR A 29 23.22 -65.12 36.80
N LYS A 30 22.44 -65.21 37.89
CA LYS A 30 21.71 -64.06 38.45
C LYS A 30 22.64 -62.89 38.77
N GLN A 31 23.87 -63.18 39.19
CA GLN A 31 24.90 -62.17 39.45
C GLN A 31 25.29 -61.39 38.19
N ALA A 32 25.36 -62.05 37.03
CA ALA A 32 25.63 -61.37 35.75
C ALA A 32 24.53 -60.36 35.43
N VAL A 33 23.25 -60.77 35.49
CA VAL A 33 22.10 -59.87 35.27
C VAL A 33 22.10 -58.71 36.28
N SER A 34 22.38 -58.97 37.56
CA SER A 34 22.49 -57.93 38.59
C SER A 34 23.63 -56.95 38.29
N LYS A 35 24.77 -57.43 37.78
CA LYS A 35 25.91 -56.59 37.38
C LYS A 35 25.54 -55.68 36.20
N TRP A 36 24.80 -56.21 35.21
CA TRP A 36 24.29 -55.43 34.08
C TRP A 36 23.28 -54.37 34.51
N GLU A 37 22.28 -54.74 35.33
CA GLU A 37 21.24 -53.81 35.81
C GLU A 37 21.75 -52.76 36.81
N SER A 38 22.90 -52.99 37.43
CA SER A 38 23.56 -52.00 38.29
C SER A 38 24.58 -51.14 37.54
N GLY A 39 24.77 -51.37 36.23
CA GLY A 39 25.73 -50.65 35.39
C GLY A 39 27.19 -50.98 35.71
N LYS A 40 27.46 -52.05 36.47
CA LYS A 40 28.80 -52.50 36.87
C LYS A 40 29.43 -53.48 35.84
N GLY A 41 28.77 -53.70 34.72
CA GLY A 41 29.22 -54.55 33.63
C GLY A 41 28.22 -54.52 32.47
N TYR A 42 28.58 -55.19 31.39
CA TYR A 42 27.77 -55.29 30.18
C TYR A 42 27.66 -56.75 29.76
N PRO A 43 26.55 -57.18 29.14
CA PRO A 43 26.49 -58.48 28.48
C PRO A 43 27.40 -58.48 27.25
N ASP A 44 27.80 -59.68 26.84
CA ASP A 44 28.58 -59.85 25.61
C ASP A 44 27.72 -59.49 24.38
N PRO A 45 28.33 -59.04 23.27
CA PRO A 45 27.59 -58.66 22.06
C PRO A 45 26.65 -59.75 21.54
N GLU A 46 27.03 -61.01 21.67
CA GLU A 46 26.23 -62.19 21.28
C GLU A 46 24.99 -62.38 22.16
N THR A 47 25.00 -61.85 23.39
CA THR A 47 23.88 -61.95 24.34
C THR A 47 22.83 -60.84 24.11
N LEU A 48 23.20 -59.72 23.47
CA LEU A 48 22.28 -58.61 23.23
C LEU A 48 21.06 -58.98 22.36
N PRO A 49 21.19 -59.75 21.24
CA PRO A 49 20.04 -60.23 20.48
C PRO A 49 19.08 -61.08 21.31
N LEU A 50 19.61 -61.97 22.17
CA LEU A 50 18.80 -62.83 23.04
C LEU A 50 18.01 -62.01 24.07
N ILE A 51 18.65 -60.98 24.66
CA ILE A 51 17.99 -60.05 25.57
C ILE A 51 16.86 -59.31 24.84
N SER A 52 17.13 -58.84 23.61
CA SER A 52 16.15 -58.14 22.76
C SER A 52 14.93 -59.02 22.44
N GLU A 53 15.15 -60.29 22.12
CA GLU A 53 14.10 -61.26 21.85
C GLU A 53 13.27 -61.60 23.10
N ILE A 54 13.92 -61.93 24.22
CA ILE A 54 13.25 -62.32 25.48
C ILE A 54 12.41 -61.17 26.05
N LEU A 55 12.91 -59.94 25.95
CA LEU A 55 12.23 -58.75 26.49
C LEU A 55 11.32 -58.07 25.47
N GLU A 56 11.32 -58.53 24.22
CA GLU A 56 10.54 -57.97 23.09
C GLU A 56 10.75 -56.46 22.88
N ILE A 57 11.98 -55.99 23.06
CA ILE A 57 12.38 -54.61 22.78
C ILE A 57 13.58 -54.61 21.84
N SER A 58 13.71 -53.60 20.98
CA SER A 58 14.84 -53.55 20.03
C SER A 58 16.18 -53.33 20.75
N ILE A 59 17.28 -53.76 20.14
CA ILE A 59 18.63 -53.46 20.65
C ILE A 59 18.84 -51.93 20.75
N ASP A 60 18.33 -51.15 19.80
CA ASP A 60 18.37 -49.69 19.85
C ASP A 60 17.64 -49.12 21.08
N GLU A 61 16.54 -49.74 21.50
CA GLU A 61 15.79 -49.40 22.71
C GLU A 61 16.56 -49.76 23.97
N LEU A 62 17.14 -50.97 24.03
CA LEU A 62 18.06 -51.37 25.10
C LEU A 62 19.21 -50.38 25.24
N MET A 63 19.77 -49.90 24.13
CA MET A 63 20.87 -48.92 24.10
C MET A 63 20.43 -47.49 24.41
N GLY A 64 19.13 -47.18 24.42
CA GLY A 64 18.61 -45.82 24.64
C GLY A 64 18.57 -44.92 23.40
N LYS A 65 18.92 -45.44 22.22
CA LYS A 65 19.01 -44.67 20.96
C LYS A 65 17.66 -44.17 20.43
N ILE A 66 16.54 -44.77 20.89
CA ILE A 66 15.19 -44.29 20.54
C ILE A 66 14.91 -42.92 21.17
N MET A 67 15.34 -42.69 22.40
CA MET A 67 15.13 -41.41 23.08
C MET A 67 15.91 -40.29 22.40
N ASP A 68 17.17 -40.54 22.03
CA ASP A 68 17.97 -39.59 21.24
C ASP A 68 17.33 -39.27 19.89
N LYS A 69 16.79 -40.29 19.18
CA LYS A 69 16.07 -40.09 17.91
C LYS A 69 14.81 -39.24 18.11
N VAL A 70 14.05 -39.46 19.18
CA VAL A 70 12.84 -38.68 19.51
C VAL A 70 13.18 -37.24 19.88
N GLU A 71 14.23 -37.02 20.67
CA GLU A 71 14.69 -35.69 21.08
C GLU A 71 15.23 -34.89 19.89
N ASN A 72 16.07 -35.49 19.05
CA ASN A 72 16.56 -34.86 17.82
C ASN A 72 15.41 -34.50 16.87
N LYS A 73 14.44 -35.40 16.68
CA LYS A 73 13.26 -35.14 15.85
C LYS A 73 12.42 -33.97 16.39
N LYS A 74 12.28 -33.83 17.72
CA LYS A 74 11.61 -32.68 18.34
C LYS A 74 12.36 -31.37 18.07
N ILE A 75 13.68 -31.37 18.22
CA ILE A 75 14.53 -30.21 17.92
C ILE A 75 14.40 -29.79 16.45
N ASP A 76 14.43 -30.75 15.52
CA ASP A 76 14.28 -30.47 14.09
C ASP A 76 12.90 -29.93 13.73
N LEU A 77 11.84 -30.46 14.36
CA LEU A 77 10.48 -29.95 14.21
C LEU A 77 10.35 -28.50 14.70
N GLU A 78 10.91 -28.17 15.87
CA GLU A 78 10.89 -26.81 16.39
C GLU A 78 11.70 -25.84 15.51
N ARG A 79 12.85 -26.27 15.00
CA ARG A 79 13.64 -25.50 14.01
C ARG A 79 12.86 -25.26 12.72
N ALA A 80 12.16 -26.26 12.21
CA ALA A 80 11.34 -26.13 11.00
C ALA A 80 10.16 -25.18 11.22
N LYS A 81 9.48 -25.27 12.37
CA LYS A 81 8.41 -24.32 12.76
C LYS A 81 8.94 -22.89 12.85
N PHE A 82 10.11 -22.70 13.47
CA PHE A 82 10.73 -21.37 13.56
C PHE A 82 11.09 -20.80 12.18
N LYS A 83 11.75 -21.59 11.32
CA LYS A 83 12.06 -21.18 9.94
C LYS A 83 10.80 -20.80 9.17
N LYS A 84 9.72 -21.59 9.27
CA LYS A 84 8.44 -21.28 8.62
C LYS A 84 7.85 -19.96 9.13
N ARG A 85 7.82 -19.74 10.45
CA ARG A 85 7.35 -18.49 11.04
C ARG A 85 8.21 -17.30 10.59
N PHE A 86 9.52 -17.46 10.58
CA PHE A 86 10.46 -16.43 10.13
C PHE A 86 10.24 -16.05 8.66
N ILE A 87 10.12 -17.05 7.76
CA ILE A 87 9.81 -16.81 6.35
C ILE A 87 8.48 -16.07 6.20
N LEU A 88 7.43 -16.49 6.91
CA LEU A 88 6.12 -15.82 6.88
C LEU A 88 6.22 -14.35 7.33
N LEU A 89 6.98 -14.06 8.39
CA LEU A 89 7.17 -12.69 8.88
C LEU A 89 7.94 -11.81 7.87
N VAL A 90 9.01 -12.34 7.28
CA VAL A 90 9.80 -11.63 6.26
C VAL A 90 8.97 -11.38 5.00
N SER A 91 8.21 -12.38 4.54
CA SER A 91 7.29 -12.21 3.42
C SER A 91 6.22 -11.15 3.69
N PHE A 92 5.65 -11.13 4.90
CA PHE A 92 4.67 -10.11 5.29
C PHE A 92 5.27 -8.70 5.30
N LEU A 93 6.47 -8.54 5.89
CA LEU A 93 7.21 -7.27 5.85
C LEU A 93 7.49 -6.82 4.42
N GLY A 94 7.87 -7.74 3.52
CA GLY A 94 8.08 -7.45 2.10
C GLY A 94 6.82 -6.88 1.42
N VAL A 95 5.65 -7.47 1.68
CA VAL A 95 4.37 -6.97 1.14
C VAL A 95 4.03 -5.57 1.69
N LEU A 96 4.28 -5.33 2.97
CA LEU A 96 4.07 -4.00 3.58
C LEU A 96 4.98 -2.92 2.95
N ILE A 97 6.23 -3.26 2.65
CA ILE A 97 7.15 -2.34 1.98
C ILE A 97 6.69 -2.03 0.56
N ILE A 98 6.30 -3.06 -0.21
CA ILE A 98 5.83 -2.88 -1.60
C ILE A 98 4.56 -2.04 -1.63
N THR A 99 3.59 -2.34 -0.76
CA THR A 99 2.34 -1.57 -0.68
C THR A 99 2.59 -0.11 -0.29
N SER A 100 3.44 0.14 0.70
CA SER A 100 3.87 1.50 1.06
C SER A 100 4.50 2.25 -0.11
N LEU A 101 5.42 1.61 -0.84
CA LEU A 101 6.08 2.19 -2.01
C LEU A 101 5.07 2.54 -3.11
N THR A 102 4.10 1.65 -3.40
CA THR A 102 3.06 1.93 -4.40
C THR A 102 2.15 3.09 -4.01
N LEU A 103 1.82 3.23 -2.72
CA LEU A 103 1.05 4.38 -2.23
C LEU A 103 1.82 5.69 -2.41
N VAL A 104 3.10 5.70 -2.06
CA VAL A 104 3.96 6.88 -2.25
C VAL A 104 3.99 7.28 -3.73
N LEU A 105 4.19 6.33 -4.64
CA LEU A 105 4.17 6.58 -6.08
C LEU A 105 2.80 7.08 -6.59
N PHE A 106 1.70 6.57 -6.03
CA PHE A 106 0.35 7.02 -6.37
C PHE A 106 0.12 8.49 -5.96
N PHE A 107 0.52 8.87 -4.73
CA PHE A 107 0.36 10.25 -4.27
C PHE A 107 1.27 11.23 -5.01
N THR A 108 2.53 10.86 -5.24
CA THR A 108 3.47 11.73 -5.99
C THR A 108 3.06 11.90 -7.45
N SER A 109 2.58 10.83 -8.10
CA SER A 109 2.07 10.93 -9.48
C SER A 109 0.84 11.82 -9.57
N ARG A 110 -0.12 11.73 -8.64
CA ARG A 110 -1.27 12.67 -8.61
C ARG A 110 -0.84 14.11 -8.41
N ALA A 111 0.07 14.38 -7.47
CA ALA A 111 0.60 15.72 -7.26
C ALA A 111 1.30 16.24 -8.52
N TYR A 112 2.14 15.42 -9.16
CA TYR A 112 2.84 15.76 -10.40
C TYR A 112 1.87 16.09 -11.54
N GLN A 113 0.83 15.29 -11.74
CA GLN A 113 -0.19 15.57 -12.76
C GLN A 113 -0.94 16.88 -12.49
N GLY A 114 -1.25 17.16 -11.22
CA GLY A 114 -1.84 18.43 -10.81
C GLY A 114 -0.96 19.62 -11.17
N TYR A 115 0.33 19.58 -10.82
CA TYR A 115 1.29 20.64 -11.18
C TYR A 115 1.45 20.80 -12.69
N LYS A 116 1.59 19.69 -13.44
CA LYS A 116 1.69 19.72 -14.90
C LYS A 116 0.49 20.42 -15.53
N LYS A 117 -0.71 20.17 -15.00
CA LYS A 117 -1.96 20.76 -15.48
C LYS A 117 -2.08 22.24 -15.15
N ILE A 118 -1.69 22.67 -13.94
CA ILE A 118 -1.60 24.09 -13.57
C ILE A 118 -0.66 24.83 -14.54
N ASN A 119 0.55 24.29 -14.74
CA ASN A 119 1.54 24.90 -15.64
C ASN A 119 1.02 25.00 -17.08
N GLN A 120 0.26 24.01 -17.54
CA GLN A 120 -0.36 24.04 -18.86
C GLN A 120 -1.40 25.16 -18.96
N ILE A 121 -2.25 25.36 -17.95
CA ILE A 121 -3.23 26.46 -17.94
C ILE A 121 -2.49 27.80 -17.92
N GLU A 122 -1.55 27.98 -16.98
CA GLU A 122 -0.69 29.18 -16.86
C GLU A 122 -0.02 29.54 -18.18
N SER A 123 0.59 28.56 -18.87
CA SER A 123 1.22 28.80 -20.17
C SER A 123 0.23 29.12 -21.28
N THR A 124 -1.00 28.59 -21.21
CA THR A 124 -2.03 28.78 -22.23
C THR A 124 -2.65 30.17 -22.12
N VAL A 125 -2.93 30.64 -20.91
CA VAL A 125 -3.51 31.95 -20.66
C VAL A 125 -2.45 33.04 -20.45
N ASN A 126 -1.17 32.69 -20.47
CA ASN A 126 -0.04 33.60 -20.25
C ASN A 126 -0.19 34.48 -18.98
N VAL A 127 -0.66 33.89 -17.88
CA VAL A 127 -0.79 34.53 -16.56
C VAL A 127 -0.09 33.69 -15.51
N TYR A 128 0.80 34.31 -14.75
CA TYR A 128 1.54 33.66 -13.67
C TYR A 128 0.62 33.25 -12.52
N PHE A 129 0.70 32.01 -12.05
CA PHE A 129 -0.02 31.54 -10.88
C PHE A 129 0.94 31.28 -9.69
N PRO A 130 0.56 31.58 -8.44
CA PRO A 130 1.32 31.21 -7.24
C PRO A 130 1.54 29.69 -7.10
N ILE A 131 2.74 29.19 -7.40
CA ILE A 131 3.00 27.75 -7.27
C ILE A 131 3.41 27.38 -5.83
N LYS A 132 2.41 27.00 -5.02
CA LYS A 132 2.30 25.74 -4.24
C LYS A 132 0.83 25.46 -3.89
N GLY A 133 -0.04 25.46 -4.90
CA GLY A 133 -1.45 25.17 -4.68
C GLY A 133 -1.82 23.68 -4.81
N LYS A 134 -2.88 23.26 -4.13
CA LYS A 134 -3.50 21.94 -4.35
C LYS A 134 -4.51 22.07 -5.48
N LEU A 135 -4.33 21.32 -6.56
CA LEU A 135 -5.35 21.20 -7.60
C LEU A 135 -6.37 20.14 -7.18
N GLU A 136 -7.63 20.54 -7.07
CA GLU A 136 -8.74 19.60 -6.95
C GLU A 136 -9.61 19.73 -8.20
N THR A 137 -9.60 18.66 -8.99
CA THR A 137 -10.47 18.51 -10.15
C THR A 137 -11.66 17.66 -9.75
N TYR A 138 -12.85 18.12 -10.12
CA TYR A 138 -14.08 17.36 -9.93
C TYR A 138 -14.57 16.93 -11.31
N ASP A 139 -14.96 15.66 -11.44
CA ASP A 139 -15.57 15.15 -12.67
C ASP A 139 -17.05 15.58 -12.69
N TYR A 140 -17.31 16.73 -13.32
CA TYR A 140 -18.65 17.29 -13.46
C TYR A 140 -19.28 17.00 -14.83
N ASN A 141 -18.85 15.95 -15.55
CA ASN A 141 -19.49 15.49 -16.80
C ASN A 141 -21.00 15.20 -16.66
N THR A 142 -21.55 15.18 -15.45
CA THR A 142 -22.99 15.06 -15.16
C THR A 142 -23.76 16.39 -15.17
N TRP A 143 -23.10 17.55 -15.04
CA TRP A 143 -23.74 18.88 -14.98
C TRP A 143 -23.96 19.53 -16.36
N SER A 144 -23.18 19.17 -17.39
CA SER A 144 -23.36 19.67 -18.76
C SER A 144 -24.67 19.21 -19.43
N LYS A 145 -25.42 18.29 -18.81
CA LYS A 145 -26.68 17.76 -19.37
C LYS A 145 -27.81 18.79 -19.47
N TYR A 146 -27.69 19.94 -18.82
CA TYR A 146 -28.77 20.93 -18.73
C TYR A 146 -28.68 22.06 -19.75
N ASP A 147 -27.65 22.10 -20.60
CA ASP A 147 -27.48 23.12 -21.63
C ASP A 147 -26.97 22.51 -22.93
N VAL A 148 -27.77 22.65 -24.00
CA VAL A 148 -27.54 21.96 -25.28
C VAL A 148 -26.45 22.64 -26.11
N PHE A 149 -26.14 23.91 -25.82
CA PHE A 149 -25.22 24.72 -26.63
C PHE A 149 -23.86 24.95 -25.97
N ILE A 150 -23.69 24.55 -24.70
CA ILE A 150 -22.47 24.75 -23.92
C ILE A 150 -21.86 23.40 -23.58
N SER A 151 -20.63 23.18 -24.03
CA SER A 151 -19.86 21.98 -23.70
C SER A 151 -18.75 22.34 -22.73
N ILE A 152 -18.97 22.13 -21.43
CA ILE A 152 -17.90 22.23 -20.43
C ILE A 152 -17.04 20.97 -20.55
N SER A 153 -15.81 21.13 -21.03
CA SER A 153 -14.85 20.04 -21.19
C SER A 153 -14.04 19.79 -19.92
N GLU A 154 -13.90 20.80 -19.06
CA GLU A 154 -13.06 20.72 -17.86
C GLU A 154 -13.46 21.75 -16.81
N MET A 155 -13.42 21.37 -15.54
CA MET A 155 -13.58 22.30 -14.42
C MET A 155 -12.71 21.86 -13.25
N GLY A 156 -12.19 22.82 -12.49
CA GLY A 156 -11.56 22.53 -11.20
C GLY A 156 -11.20 23.81 -10.47
N TYR A 157 -10.52 23.66 -9.34
CA TYR A 157 -9.95 24.79 -8.66
C TYR A 157 -8.55 24.51 -8.11
N ILE A 158 -7.78 25.58 -7.99
CA ILE A 158 -6.43 25.61 -7.46
C ILE A 158 -6.51 26.37 -6.15
N VAL A 159 -6.14 25.74 -5.04
CA VAL A 159 -6.05 26.41 -3.73
C VAL A 159 -4.61 26.78 -3.47
N PHE A 160 -4.29 28.07 -3.40
CA PHE A 160 -2.95 28.57 -3.09
C PHE A 160 -2.70 28.52 -1.58
N THR A 161 -1.50 28.10 -1.17
CA THR A 161 -1.19 27.92 0.27
C THR A 161 0.00 28.75 0.77
N LYS A 162 0.64 29.54 -0.10
CA LYS A 162 1.83 30.33 0.25
C LYS A 162 1.50 31.81 0.28
N GLU A 163 1.40 32.37 1.47
CA GLU A 163 1.04 33.77 1.71
C GLU A 163 1.83 34.76 0.84
N LYS A 164 3.16 34.68 0.83
CA LYS A 164 4.00 35.61 0.04
C LYS A 164 3.75 35.57 -1.46
N GLU A 165 3.42 34.40 -2.02
CA GLU A 165 3.15 34.27 -3.46
C GLU A 165 1.72 34.71 -3.79
N ILE A 166 0.78 34.47 -2.87
CA ILE A 166 -0.58 35.00 -2.96
C ILE A 166 -0.55 36.53 -2.98
N GLU A 167 0.21 37.17 -2.08
CA GLU A 167 0.36 38.63 -2.07
C GLU A 167 0.93 39.19 -3.39
N LEU A 168 1.87 38.47 -4.02
CA LEU A 168 2.43 38.88 -5.32
C LEU A 168 1.40 38.74 -6.44
N PHE A 169 0.65 37.64 -6.43
CA PHE A 169 -0.42 37.44 -7.41
C PHE A 169 -1.55 38.43 -7.25
N GLU A 170 -1.98 38.74 -6.03
CA GLU A 170 -3.00 39.77 -5.80
C GLU A 170 -2.56 41.17 -6.22
N LYS A 171 -1.25 41.46 -6.23
CA LYS A 171 -0.71 42.68 -6.84
C LYS A 171 -0.77 42.62 -8.37
N ASP A 172 -0.51 41.46 -8.97
CA ASP A 172 -0.70 41.26 -10.42
C ASP A 172 -2.17 41.48 -10.80
N LEU A 173 -3.12 40.90 -10.06
CA LEU A 173 -4.57 41.07 -10.30
C LEU A 173 -4.99 42.54 -10.39
N GLN A 174 -4.40 43.42 -9.59
CA GLN A 174 -4.71 44.86 -9.56
C GLN A 174 -4.08 45.66 -10.69
N THR A 175 -3.02 45.14 -11.32
CA THR A 175 -2.22 45.88 -12.32
C THR A 175 -2.37 45.33 -13.73
N ASN A 176 -2.77 44.07 -13.85
CA ASN A 176 -2.96 43.37 -15.10
C ASN A 176 -4.39 43.65 -15.64
N PRO A 177 -4.53 44.32 -16.80
CA PRO A 177 -5.82 44.78 -17.31
C PRO A 177 -6.75 43.65 -17.76
N TYR A 178 -6.27 42.41 -17.84
CA TYR A 178 -7.10 41.26 -18.20
C TYR A 178 -7.92 40.74 -17.03
N TRP A 179 -7.58 41.07 -15.78
CA TRP A 179 -8.38 40.73 -14.62
C TRP A 179 -9.44 41.81 -14.38
N ILE A 180 -10.68 41.37 -14.20
CA ILE A 180 -11.84 42.25 -14.01
C ILE A 180 -12.38 42.03 -12.60
N ASP A 181 -12.60 43.11 -11.85
CA ASP A 181 -13.07 43.13 -10.46
C ASP A 181 -14.59 43.31 -10.30
N PHE A 182 -15.30 43.57 -11.39
CA PHE A 182 -16.76 43.72 -11.42
C PHE A 182 -17.36 43.22 -12.74
N ALA A 183 -18.53 42.56 -12.67
CA ALA A 183 -19.31 42.05 -13.80
C ALA A 183 -19.60 43.15 -14.84
N SER A 184 -18.68 43.35 -15.78
CA SER A 184 -18.83 44.28 -16.90
C SER A 184 -18.85 43.47 -18.19
N ASN A 185 -20.03 43.44 -18.84
CA ASN A 185 -20.30 43.06 -20.22
C ASN A 185 -19.78 41.70 -20.76
N LEU A 186 -19.36 40.77 -19.91
CA LEU A 186 -18.89 39.43 -20.35
C LEU A 186 -19.96 38.34 -20.32
N ASP A 187 -21.21 38.67 -19.97
CA ASP A 187 -22.32 37.73 -19.91
C ASP A 187 -22.56 37.00 -21.25
N GLU A 188 -22.16 37.60 -22.38
CA GLU A 188 -22.31 36.99 -23.71
C GLU A 188 -21.32 35.86 -24.00
N ILE A 189 -20.18 35.79 -23.29
CA ILE A 189 -19.17 34.73 -23.46
C ILE A 189 -18.94 33.90 -22.22
N ILE A 190 -19.59 34.21 -21.09
CA ILE A 190 -19.57 33.39 -19.88
C ILE A 190 -20.82 32.50 -19.88
N PRO A 191 -20.65 31.17 -19.83
CA PRO A 191 -21.79 30.26 -19.82
C PRO A 191 -22.57 30.43 -18.50
N TYR A 192 -23.88 30.20 -18.53
CA TYR A 192 -24.73 30.37 -17.34
C TYR A 192 -24.22 29.57 -16.12
N GLN A 193 -23.65 28.39 -16.35
CA GLN A 193 -23.07 27.54 -15.30
C GLN A 193 -21.79 28.13 -14.69
N ALA A 194 -21.07 29.01 -15.41
CA ALA A 194 -19.96 29.78 -14.88
C ALA A 194 -20.42 31.13 -14.30
N SER A 195 -21.50 31.73 -14.83
CA SER A 195 -22.02 33.01 -14.34
C SER A 195 -22.57 32.93 -12.91
N ILE A 196 -23.00 31.76 -12.43
CA ILE A 196 -23.32 31.58 -11.00
C ILE A 196 -22.09 31.84 -10.10
N TYR A 197 -20.88 31.67 -10.62
CA TYR A 197 -19.65 31.90 -9.89
C TYR A 197 -19.16 33.35 -9.98
N THR A 198 -19.57 34.14 -10.97
CA THR A 198 -19.07 35.53 -11.12
C THR A 198 -19.42 36.39 -9.90
N ASN A 199 -20.56 36.14 -9.26
CA ASN A 199 -20.97 36.82 -8.02
C ASN A 199 -20.11 36.47 -6.79
N VAL A 200 -19.32 35.40 -6.86
CA VAL A 200 -18.41 34.99 -5.78
C VAL A 200 -16.94 35.14 -6.16
N CYS A 201 -16.64 35.70 -7.34
CA CYS A 201 -15.28 36.04 -7.76
C CYS A 201 -14.93 37.44 -7.28
N ASP A 202 -13.75 37.60 -6.69
CA ASP A 202 -13.15 38.92 -6.47
C ASP A 202 -12.54 39.46 -7.77
N TYR A 203 -11.95 38.57 -8.56
CA TYR A 203 -11.42 38.87 -9.90
C TYR A 203 -11.76 37.73 -10.84
N TYR A 204 -12.03 38.04 -12.10
CA TYR A 204 -12.23 37.02 -13.12
C TYR A 204 -11.71 37.46 -14.49
N MET A 205 -11.53 36.50 -15.38
CA MET A 205 -11.22 36.75 -16.79
C MET A 205 -11.74 35.61 -17.67
N VAL A 206 -11.92 35.88 -18.95
CA VAL A 206 -12.22 34.89 -19.99
C VAL A 206 -11.14 34.95 -21.06
N TYR A 207 -10.52 33.82 -21.37
CA TYR A 207 -9.53 33.68 -22.43
C TYR A 207 -10.10 32.87 -23.59
N ASN A 208 -10.12 33.42 -24.80
CA ASN A 208 -10.51 32.70 -26.01
C ASN A 208 -9.30 31.95 -26.59
N LEU A 209 -9.36 30.61 -26.57
CA LEU A 209 -8.28 29.74 -27.02
C LEU A 209 -8.04 29.77 -28.52
N ASP A 210 -9.07 30.06 -29.31
CA ASP A 210 -8.96 30.09 -30.77
C ASP A 210 -8.45 31.44 -31.28
N LEU A 211 -8.77 32.53 -30.59
CA LEU A 211 -8.36 33.88 -30.94
C LEU A 211 -7.09 34.35 -30.21
N ASN A 212 -6.72 33.70 -29.10
CA ASN A 212 -5.69 34.14 -28.16
C ASN A 212 -5.92 35.55 -27.59
N GLU A 213 -7.17 35.84 -27.24
CA GLU A 213 -7.61 37.16 -26.76
C GLU A 213 -8.31 37.04 -25.40
N TYR A 214 -8.19 38.09 -24.59
CA TYR A 214 -8.80 38.17 -23.25
C TYR A 214 -10.04 39.04 -23.29
N ASN A 215 -11.14 38.58 -22.70
CA ASN A 215 -12.34 39.38 -22.42
C ASN A 215 -12.95 40.06 -23.67
N LEU A 216 -12.71 39.51 -24.86
CA LEU A 216 -13.22 40.06 -26.12
C LEU A 216 -14.20 39.09 -26.78
N LEU A 217 -15.29 39.66 -27.31
CA LEU A 217 -16.23 38.94 -28.15
C LEU A 217 -15.58 38.63 -29.52
N PRO A 218 -15.83 37.45 -30.09
CA PRO A 218 -15.43 37.16 -31.46
C PRO A 218 -16.03 38.15 -32.47
N SER A 219 -15.37 38.34 -33.60
CA SER A 219 -15.87 39.20 -34.68
C SER A 219 -16.74 38.48 -35.72
N GLN A 220 -16.78 37.15 -35.67
CA GLN A 220 -17.49 36.27 -36.61
C GLN A 220 -18.31 35.25 -35.84
N SER A 221 -19.43 34.81 -36.44
CA SER A 221 -20.21 33.72 -35.84
C SER A 221 -19.43 32.41 -35.91
N GLY A 222 -19.49 31.60 -34.86
CA GLY A 222 -18.74 30.36 -34.78
C GLY A 222 -18.75 29.72 -33.40
N ASN A 223 -18.18 28.51 -33.30
CA ASN A 223 -17.98 27.84 -32.02
C ASN A 223 -16.58 28.11 -31.52
N TYR A 224 -16.47 28.71 -30.33
CA TYR A 224 -15.19 29.10 -29.75
C TYR A 224 -14.94 28.36 -28.44
N ASN A 225 -13.67 28.06 -28.19
CA ASN A 225 -13.17 27.43 -26.99
C ASN A 225 -12.66 28.52 -26.04
N TYR A 226 -13.04 28.43 -24.78
CA TYR A 226 -12.73 29.42 -23.77
C TYR A 226 -12.16 28.79 -22.51
N ILE A 227 -11.35 29.57 -21.79
CA ILE A 227 -11.00 29.33 -20.39
C ILE A 227 -11.55 30.50 -19.58
N PHE A 228 -12.49 30.22 -18.68
CA PHE A 228 -12.91 31.17 -17.65
C PHE A 228 -12.10 30.91 -16.38
N LEU A 229 -11.59 31.99 -15.77
CA LEU A 229 -10.83 31.98 -14.53
C LEU A 229 -11.51 32.90 -13.51
N CYS A 230 -11.68 32.41 -12.30
CA CYS A 230 -12.34 33.11 -11.20
C CYS A 230 -11.51 32.99 -9.93
N TYR A 231 -10.93 34.09 -9.48
CA TYR A 231 -10.16 34.16 -8.24
C TYR A 231 -11.05 34.59 -7.07
N GLN A 232 -10.86 33.91 -5.94
CA GLN A 232 -11.55 34.15 -4.68
C GLN A 232 -10.50 34.38 -3.59
N LYS A 233 -10.37 35.63 -3.17
CA LYS A 233 -9.42 36.11 -2.19
C LYS A 233 -9.62 35.48 -0.82
N GLU A 234 -10.86 35.45 -0.33
CA GLU A 234 -11.18 34.86 0.99
C GLU A 234 -10.77 33.38 1.08
N ASN A 235 -10.88 32.65 -0.04
CA ASN A 235 -10.58 31.23 -0.11
C ASN A 235 -9.17 30.91 -0.62
N ASN A 236 -8.37 31.91 -0.99
CA ASN A 236 -7.10 31.77 -1.71
C ASN A 236 -7.21 30.79 -2.89
N ARG A 237 -8.29 30.89 -3.66
CA ARG A 237 -8.70 29.86 -4.63
C ARG A 237 -8.92 30.44 -6.02
N LEU A 238 -8.38 29.77 -7.03
CA LEU A 238 -8.65 30.04 -8.45
C LEU A 238 -9.49 28.91 -9.03
N ILE A 239 -10.74 29.19 -9.37
CA ILE A 239 -11.63 28.29 -10.10
C ILE A 239 -11.38 28.48 -11.59
N TYR A 240 -11.37 27.40 -12.36
CA TYR A 240 -11.28 27.47 -13.82
C TYR A 240 -12.30 26.56 -14.49
N PHE A 241 -12.72 26.97 -15.69
CA PHE A 241 -13.62 26.22 -16.57
C PHE A 241 -13.06 26.27 -17.97
N LYS A 242 -12.98 25.12 -18.64
CA LYS A 242 -12.79 25.03 -20.08
C LYS A 242 -14.11 24.67 -20.71
N TYR A 243 -14.56 25.46 -21.67
CA TYR A 243 -15.84 25.25 -22.32
C TYR A 243 -15.80 25.68 -23.78
N GLN A 244 -16.74 25.13 -24.55
CA GLN A 244 -17.04 25.58 -25.90
C GLN A 244 -18.43 26.21 -25.92
N MET A 245 -18.55 27.36 -26.58
CA MET A 245 -19.80 28.11 -26.71
C MET A 245 -19.91 28.72 -28.11
N PRO A 246 -21.09 28.69 -28.76
CA PRO A 246 -21.32 29.42 -29.99
C PRO A 246 -21.41 30.93 -29.73
N PHE A 247 -20.82 31.72 -30.61
CA PHE A 247 -21.06 33.15 -30.72
C PHE A 247 -21.80 33.43 -32.02
N TYR A 248 -22.82 34.28 -31.98
CA TYR A 248 -23.61 34.70 -33.14
C TYR A 248 -23.56 36.21 -33.27
N ARG A 249 -23.00 36.70 -34.37
CA ARG A 249 -22.99 38.14 -34.64
C ARG A 249 -24.36 38.55 -35.16
N GLY A 250 -24.97 39.56 -34.54
CA GLY A 250 -26.28 40.06 -34.98
C GLY A 250 -26.27 40.45 -36.46
N GLY A 251 -27.07 39.73 -37.28
CA GLY A 251 -27.20 39.93 -38.72
C GLY A 251 -26.81 38.74 -39.61
N GLU A 252 -26.29 37.65 -39.04
CA GLU A 252 -26.07 36.36 -39.70
C GLU A 252 -27.07 35.29 -39.25
#